data_AF-A0A940DY76-F1
#
_entry.id   AF-A0A940DY76-F1
#
_cell.length_a   1.000
_cell.length_b   1.000
_cell.length_c   1.000
_cell.angle_alpha   90.00
_cell.angle_beta   90.00
_cell.angle_gamma   90.00
#
_symmetry.space_group_name_H-M   'P 1'
#
loop_
_entity.id
_entity.type
_entity.pdbx_description
1 polymer ?
#
loop_
_entity_poly.entity_id
_entity_poly.type
_entity_poly.pdbx_seq_one_letter_code
_entity_poly.pdbx_strand_id
1 'polypeptide(L)'
;MLQHSIGKEEILHVADEIIKKLDPLLEEDRTRMSKGLKRYREGRVYNVSLEGNMLEGTVDDEDNVHSVSLNVRESSQSYCDCFQPNYCEHMIAVLFYAASTFGQVGEITKRFKEKGKPKIALSEIKTAKQLLKTQHYDEMNYESWLRYFETEYEAFLKEQKRFSYRQMYFLVNIFEEFYAKLIRKAPKISMLRELFELNAALFALQMLLQEEKSFDKDHTYSYYNPATIAERFVDEIEEQVSQLTIHAFPMAFDEVLQKTSHTVHQLFFNYDGHIFKRYYIYRHIWTELLNRPLWIKDEQQLIQQESNSLEHALASSHLLFLQKKDSEAMKLLADYSGQLSGVYLYWIDVLSDTLQWNRAKAWIVFTYKYVREYIKTEDNYYASRDLVRMFLTSYERYAAGANEQAGLELVLEELLPYSFVEFNTYLLDKKQYKGWVELQMLIGFNDLSELKEVIKEIEKENREYVLPLYHRAAMEAISLKNRQGYRLAVRYLKKLRTHYTKLKRTDEWELFITTIAASYSRLRALQEELRKGKLINDETN
;
A
#
# COMPACT_ATOMS: atom_id res chain seq x y z
N MET A 1 42.76 -8.38 26.90
CA MET A 1 41.87 -9.55 26.93
C MET A 1 40.45 -9.05 26.70
N LEU A 2 39.69 -9.67 25.78
CA LEU A 2 38.35 -9.22 25.31
C LEU A 2 37.39 -8.73 26.42
N GLN A 3 37.55 -9.22 27.66
CA GLN A 3 36.79 -8.82 28.86
C GLN A 3 36.70 -7.31 29.14
N HIS A 4 37.67 -6.52 28.68
CA HIS A 4 37.69 -5.07 28.92
C HIS A 4 37.04 -4.25 27.80
N SER A 5 36.67 -4.87 26.69
CA SER A 5 36.24 -4.19 25.46
C SER A 5 34.80 -4.50 25.07
N ILE A 6 34.28 -5.69 25.41
CA ILE A 6 32.89 -6.09 25.14
C ILE A 6 32.20 -6.52 26.44
N GLY A 7 30.95 -6.10 26.62
CA GLY A 7 30.12 -6.49 27.76
C GLY A 7 29.51 -7.89 27.60
N LYS A 8 29.21 -8.54 28.74
CA LYS A 8 28.46 -9.80 28.76
C LYS A 8 27.10 -9.69 28.06
N GLU A 9 26.40 -8.57 28.26
CA GLU A 9 25.07 -8.33 27.67
C GLU A 9 25.16 -8.14 26.15
N GLU A 10 26.21 -7.51 25.66
CA GLU A 10 26.46 -7.30 24.24
C GLU A 10 26.70 -8.63 23.51
N ILE A 11 27.47 -9.55 24.11
CA ILE A 11 27.65 -10.90 23.54
C ILE A 11 26.35 -11.68 23.49
N LEU A 12 25.52 -11.58 24.54
CA LEU A 12 24.22 -12.26 24.55
C LEU A 12 23.25 -11.64 23.53
N HIS A 13 23.30 -10.32 23.32
CA HIS A 13 22.54 -9.65 22.27
C HIS A 13 22.91 -10.16 20.87
N VAL A 14 24.21 -10.24 20.56
CA VAL A 14 24.69 -10.81 19.29
C VAL A 14 24.28 -12.27 19.15
N ALA A 15 24.37 -13.04 20.22
CA ALA A 15 23.91 -14.43 20.23
C ALA A 15 22.41 -14.55 19.95
N ASP A 16 21.59 -13.69 20.54
CA ASP A 16 20.14 -13.68 20.32
C ASP A 16 19.78 -13.28 18.89
N GLU A 17 20.50 -12.33 18.28
CA GLU A 17 20.34 -11.95 16.87
C GLU A 17 20.72 -13.07 15.91
N ILE A 18 21.79 -13.82 16.20
CA ILE A 18 22.17 -15.01 15.43
C ILE A 18 21.12 -16.11 15.61
N ILE A 19 20.70 -16.38 16.85
CA ILE A 19 19.70 -17.41 17.16
C ILE A 19 18.34 -17.06 16.56
N LYS A 20 17.94 -15.79 16.44
CA LYS A 20 16.70 -15.38 15.76
C LYS A 20 16.65 -15.86 14.32
N LYS A 21 17.78 -15.79 13.59
CA LYS A 21 17.86 -16.17 12.17
C LYS A 21 18.12 -17.65 11.90
N LEU A 22 18.48 -18.45 12.92
CA LEU A 22 18.68 -19.89 12.80
C LEU A 22 17.50 -20.68 13.38
N ASP A 23 17.03 -21.72 12.71
CA ASP A 23 15.95 -22.59 13.19
C ASP A 23 16.49 -23.93 13.74
N PRO A 24 16.35 -24.21 15.04
CA PRO A 24 16.80 -25.47 15.63
C PRO A 24 16.01 -26.71 15.15
N LEU A 25 14.88 -26.53 14.45
CA LEU A 25 14.15 -27.63 13.81
C LEU A 25 14.77 -28.02 12.46
N LEU A 26 15.47 -27.11 11.79
CA LEU A 26 16.19 -27.40 10.54
C LEU A 26 17.49 -28.15 10.84
N GLU A 27 17.77 -29.21 10.07
CA GLU A 27 18.97 -30.03 10.25
C GLU A 27 20.25 -29.27 9.87
N GLU A 28 20.17 -28.40 8.86
CA GLU A 28 21.27 -27.57 8.40
C GLU A 28 21.74 -26.60 9.50
N ASP A 29 20.82 -25.90 10.16
CA ASP A 29 21.11 -24.95 11.24
C ASP A 29 21.61 -25.64 12.51
N ARG A 30 21.07 -26.82 12.85
CA ARG A 30 21.62 -27.67 13.91
C ARG A 30 23.07 -28.06 13.62
N THR A 31 23.36 -28.36 12.35
CA THR A 31 24.70 -28.72 11.90
C THR A 31 25.64 -27.52 11.96
N ARG A 32 25.22 -26.33 11.49
CA ARG A 32 26.00 -25.09 11.59
C ARG A 32 26.35 -24.76 13.04
N MET A 33 25.38 -24.84 13.95
CA MET A 33 25.58 -24.58 15.38
C MET A 33 26.51 -25.61 16.04
N SER A 34 26.35 -26.89 15.71
CA SER A 34 27.22 -27.97 16.20
C SER A 34 28.65 -27.84 15.69
N LYS A 35 28.82 -27.55 14.39
CA LYS A 35 30.13 -27.34 13.76
C LYS A 35 30.84 -26.10 14.32
N GLY A 36 30.14 -24.98 14.50
CA GLY A 36 30.70 -23.78 15.13
C GLY A 36 31.15 -24.04 16.58
N LEU A 37 30.35 -24.77 17.37
CA LEU A 37 30.72 -25.17 18.73
C LEU A 37 31.95 -26.11 18.74
N LYS A 38 32.01 -27.05 17.79
CA LYS A 38 33.14 -27.98 17.62
C LYS A 38 34.42 -27.23 17.30
N ARG A 39 34.42 -26.33 16.30
CA ARG A 39 35.60 -25.53 15.90
C ARG A 39 36.14 -24.67 17.05
N TYR A 40 35.25 -24.05 17.83
CA TYR A 40 35.63 -23.36 19.07
C TYR A 40 36.29 -24.31 20.09
N ARG A 41 35.69 -25.48 20.37
CA ARG A 41 36.22 -26.45 21.35
C ARG A 41 37.55 -27.06 20.94
N GLU A 42 37.79 -27.20 19.65
CA GLU A 42 39.05 -27.68 19.08
C GLU A 42 40.15 -26.61 19.06
N GLY A 43 39.85 -25.39 19.53
CA GLY A 43 40.82 -24.31 19.59
C GLY A 43 41.18 -23.71 18.23
N ARG A 44 40.33 -23.91 17.22
CA ARG A 44 40.55 -23.43 15.84
C ARG A 44 40.15 -21.97 15.61
N VAL A 45 39.92 -21.21 16.69
CA VAL A 45 39.54 -19.79 16.64
C VAL A 45 40.63 -18.99 17.33
N TYR A 46 41.23 -18.05 16.62
CA TYR A 46 42.32 -17.21 17.13
C TYR A 46 42.25 -15.79 16.58
N ASN A 47 43.11 -14.91 17.10
CA ASN A 47 43.14 -13.47 16.79
C ASN A 47 41.79 -12.77 16.97
N VAL A 48 41.01 -13.17 17.99
CA VAL A 48 39.73 -12.52 18.25
C VAL A 48 39.97 -11.19 18.98
N SER A 49 39.51 -10.10 18.39
CA SER A 49 39.58 -8.74 18.94
C SER A 49 38.30 -7.98 18.69
N LEU A 50 38.02 -6.98 19.52
CA LEU A 50 36.94 -6.02 19.29
C LEU A 50 37.57 -4.69 18.86
N GLU A 51 37.26 -4.25 17.64
CA GLU A 51 37.60 -2.91 17.15
C GLU A 51 36.32 -2.11 16.92
N GLY A 52 36.10 -1.09 17.76
CA GLY A 52 34.85 -0.33 17.77
C GLY A 52 33.64 -1.22 18.08
N ASN A 53 32.77 -1.43 17.11
CA ASN A 53 31.60 -2.33 17.21
C ASN A 53 31.79 -3.65 16.45
N MET A 54 32.99 -3.93 15.91
CA MET A 54 33.26 -5.13 15.12
C MET A 54 34.08 -6.13 15.93
N LEU A 55 33.51 -7.31 16.14
CA LEU A 55 34.20 -8.46 16.72
C LEU A 55 34.83 -9.25 15.56
N GLU A 56 36.14 -9.10 15.42
CA GLU A 56 36.91 -9.73 14.36
C GLU A 56 37.60 -10.99 14.88
N GLY A 57 37.75 -12.00 14.03
CA GLY A 57 38.45 -13.23 14.38
C GLY A 57 38.79 -14.07 13.15
N THR A 58 39.73 -14.98 13.32
CA THR A 58 40.10 -15.96 12.29
C THR A 58 39.77 -17.37 12.75
N VAL A 59 39.16 -18.14 11.85
CA VAL A 59 38.75 -19.54 12.10
C VAL A 59 39.44 -20.45 11.11
N ASP A 60 40.19 -21.41 11.63
CA ASP A 60 40.86 -22.44 10.84
C ASP A 60 39.88 -23.61 10.55
N ASP A 61 39.67 -23.86 9.27
CA ASP A 61 38.90 -24.99 8.74
C ASP A 61 39.87 -25.93 8.01
N GLU A 62 39.61 -27.23 8.00
CA GLU A 62 40.63 -28.27 7.68
C GLU A 62 41.41 -28.04 6.37
N ASP A 63 40.82 -27.31 5.42
CA ASP A 63 41.42 -26.95 4.14
C ASP A 63 41.67 -25.44 3.94
N ASN A 64 41.12 -24.53 4.77
CA ASN A 64 41.19 -23.07 4.58
C ASN A 64 41.06 -22.27 5.89
N VAL A 65 41.71 -21.10 5.97
CA VAL A 65 41.54 -20.13 7.07
C VAL A 65 40.55 -19.04 6.65
N HIS A 66 39.53 -18.82 7.49
CA HIS A 66 38.46 -17.87 7.24
C HIS A 66 38.53 -16.65 8.17
N SER A 67 38.38 -15.47 7.59
CA SER A 67 38.22 -14.21 8.32
C SER A 67 36.73 -13.92 8.59
N VAL A 68 36.44 -13.54 9.83
CA VAL A 68 35.10 -13.30 10.35
C VAL A 68 35.06 -11.92 10.99
N SER A 69 34.02 -11.15 10.68
CA SER A 69 33.74 -9.86 11.29
C SER A 69 32.27 -9.79 11.70
N LEU A 70 32.00 -9.70 13.00
CA LEU A 70 30.66 -9.67 13.58
C LEU A 70 30.36 -8.30 14.16
N ASN A 71 29.35 -7.60 13.64
CA ASN A 71 28.96 -6.32 14.21
C ASN A 71 28.07 -6.54 15.45
N VAL A 72 28.49 -5.98 16.58
CA VAL A 72 27.88 -6.19 17.89
C VAL A 72 26.53 -5.46 18.03
N ARG A 73 26.30 -4.40 17.25
CA ARG A 73 25.07 -3.59 17.28
C ARG A 73 24.14 -3.89 16.11
N GLU A 74 24.70 -4.10 14.92
CA GLU A 74 23.93 -4.20 13.68
C GLU A 74 24.26 -5.48 12.93
N SER A 75 23.48 -6.52 13.22
CA SER A 75 23.78 -7.90 12.83
C SER A 75 23.82 -8.13 11.31
N SER A 76 23.16 -7.29 10.51
CA SER A 76 23.19 -7.26 9.03
C SER A 76 24.54 -6.86 8.43
N GLN A 77 25.40 -6.16 9.17
CA GLN A 77 26.74 -5.76 8.71
C GLN A 77 27.82 -6.81 9.05
N SER A 78 27.40 -7.98 9.54
CA SER A 78 28.32 -9.07 9.83
C SER A 78 28.70 -9.83 8.56
N TYR A 79 29.98 -10.21 8.44
CA TYR A 79 30.55 -10.82 7.25
C TYR A 79 31.50 -11.97 7.58
N CYS A 80 31.57 -12.96 6.68
CA CYS A 80 32.59 -13.99 6.67
C CYS A 80 32.98 -14.30 5.22
N ASP A 81 34.27 -14.51 4.96
CA ASP A 81 34.82 -14.81 3.64
C ASP A 81 34.55 -16.24 3.13
N CYS A 82 33.79 -17.05 3.87
CA CYS A 82 33.30 -18.36 3.39
C CYS A 82 32.13 -18.25 2.38
N PHE A 83 31.59 -17.04 2.17
CA PHE A 83 30.49 -16.72 1.23
C PHE A 83 29.19 -17.54 1.40
N GLN A 84 28.97 -18.14 2.57
CA GLN A 84 27.73 -18.84 2.87
C GLN A 84 26.59 -17.83 3.16
N PRO A 85 25.36 -18.10 2.70
CA PRO A 85 24.21 -17.27 3.03
C PRO A 85 23.84 -17.41 4.52
N ASN A 86 23.45 -16.27 5.13
CA ASN A 86 23.17 -16.13 6.57
C ASN A 86 24.42 -16.36 7.46
N TYR A 87 24.20 -16.63 8.75
CA TYR A 87 25.29 -16.90 9.68
C TYR A 87 25.88 -18.30 9.43
N CYS A 88 27.16 -18.34 9.09
CA CYS A 88 27.90 -19.58 8.93
C CYS A 88 28.42 -20.12 10.27
N GLU A 89 28.88 -21.36 10.26
CA GLU A 89 29.63 -21.98 11.35
C GLU A 89 30.86 -21.19 11.85
N HIS A 90 31.60 -20.47 10.98
CA HIS A 90 32.78 -19.71 11.40
C HIS A 90 32.39 -18.48 12.22
N MET A 91 31.32 -17.80 11.82
CA MET A 91 30.69 -16.71 12.60
C MET A 91 30.22 -17.22 13.97
N ILE A 92 29.58 -18.38 14.00
CA ILE A 92 29.15 -19.01 15.26
C ILE A 92 30.37 -19.40 16.14
N ALA A 93 31.48 -19.84 15.54
CA ALA A 93 32.70 -20.19 16.26
C ALA A 93 33.35 -18.96 16.94
N VAL A 94 33.41 -17.82 16.25
CA VAL A 94 33.89 -16.55 16.83
C VAL A 94 32.97 -16.05 17.96
N LEU A 95 31.66 -16.17 17.78
CA LEU A 95 30.70 -15.89 18.86
C LEU A 95 30.96 -16.76 20.09
N PHE A 96 31.15 -18.08 19.91
CA PHE A 96 31.45 -18.98 21.04
C PHE A 96 32.78 -18.67 21.71
N TYR A 97 33.80 -18.28 20.96
CA TYR A 97 35.06 -17.82 21.51
C TYR A 97 34.86 -16.58 22.39
N ALA A 98 34.16 -15.56 21.90
CA ALA A 98 33.83 -14.38 22.70
C ALA A 98 32.98 -14.73 23.94
N ALA A 99 31.99 -15.61 23.80
CA ALA A 99 31.14 -16.05 24.89
C ALA A 99 31.86 -16.87 25.96
N SER A 100 32.93 -17.59 25.60
CA SER A 100 33.75 -18.36 26.55
C SER A 100 34.38 -17.49 27.61
N THR A 101 34.74 -16.28 27.22
CA THR A 101 35.34 -15.24 28.06
C THR A 101 34.44 -14.86 29.25
N PHE A 102 33.12 -15.11 29.16
CA PHE A 102 32.11 -14.84 30.18
C PHE A 102 31.37 -16.10 30.66
N GLY A 103 31.86 -17.29 30.31
CA GLY A 103 31.22 -18.56 30.63
C GLY A 103 29.83 -18.77 30.01
N GLN A 104 29.51 -18.09 28.90
CA GLN A 104 28.18 -18.08 28.28
C GLN A 104 27.99 -19.12 27.16
N VAL A 105 29.00 -19.94 26.85
CA VAL A 105 28.89 -20.98 25.79
C VAL A 105 27.73 -21.95 26.06
N GLY A 106 27.54 -22.35 27.31
CA GLY A 106 26.42 -23.21 27.73
C GLY A 106 25.06 -22.54 27.58
N GLU A 107 24.98 -21.25 27.93
CA GLU A 107 23.75 -20.45 27.84
C GLU A 107 23.32 -20.23 26.39
N ILE A 108 24.25 -19.89 25.49
CA ILE A 108 23.97 -19.74 24.05
C ILE A 108 23.49 -21.06 23.45
N THR A 109 24.14 -22.18 23.79
CA THR A 109 23.74 -23.51 23.32
C THR A 109 22.36 -23.91 23.86
N LYS A 110 22.06 -23.54 25.11
CA LYS A 110 20.77 -23.78 25.75
C LYS A 110 19.68 -22.95 25.08
N ARG A 111 19.88 -21.66 24.86
CA ARG A 111 18.94 -20.75 24.16
C ARG A 111 18.60 -21.25 22.75
N PHE A 112 19.61 -21.68 21.98
CA PHE A 112 19.38 -22.29 20.67
C PHE A 112 18.54 -23.56 20.77
N LYS A 113 18.85 -24.47 21.71
CA LYS A 113 18.06 -25.71 21.91
C LYS A 113 16.65 -25.44 22.45
N GLU A 114 16.46 -24.41 23.26
CA GLU A 114 15.16 -24.03 23.84
C GLU A 114 14.24 -23.36 22.81
N LYS A 115 14.80 -22.69 21.78
CA LYS A 115 14.02 -22.19 20.64
C LYS A 115 13.31 -23.32 19.88
N GLY A 116 13.91 -24.51 19.79
CA GLY A 116 13.34 -25.67 19.09
C GLY A 116 12.61 -26.69 19.97
N LYS A 117 12.60 -26.50 21.29
CA LYS A 117 11.82 -27.36 22.19
C LYS A 117 10.42 -26.77 22.36
N PRO A 118 9.34 -27.51 22.04
CA PRO A 118 8.03 -27.13 22.55
C PRO A 118 8.15 -27.08 24.08
N LYS A 119 7.66 -26.01 24.71
CA LYS A 119 7.60 -25.89 26.18
C LYS A 119 6.65 -26.96 26.75
N ILE A 120 7.12 -28.20 26.81
CA ILE A 120 6.56 -29.28 27.61
C ILE A 120 7.38 -29.29 28.90
N ALA A 121 6.94 -28.52 29.88
CA ALA A 121 7.46 -28.61 31.24
C ALA A 121 6.66 -29.68 31.99
N LEU A 122 7.19 -30.91 31.99
CA LEU A 122 6.90 -31.91 33.02
C LEU A 122 7.71 -31.54 34.27
N SER A 123 7.16 -30.67 35.11
CA SER A 123 7.59 -30.53 36.51
C SER A 123 6.45 -29.96 37.34
N GLU A 124 6.05 -30.73 38.34
CA GLU A 124 4.90 -30.57 39.24
C GLU A 124 3.55 -30.87 38.59
N ILE A 125 2.96 -32.02 38.95
CA ILE A 125 1.55 -32.34 38.69
C ILE A 125 0.72 -31.33 39.47
N LYS A 126 0.53 -30.16 38.87
CA LYS A 126 -0.55 -29.24 39.23
C LYS A 126 -1.83 -29.93 38.78
N THR A 127 -2.75 -30.12 39.71
CA THR A 127 -4.05 -30.74 39.45
C THR A 127 -4.74 -30.02 38.28
N ALA A 128 -5.64 -30.67 37.53
CA ALA A 128 -6.41 -30.03 36.44
C ALA A 128 -7.05 -28.68 36.86
N LYS A 129 -7.40 -28.56 38.15
CA LYS A 129 -7.91 -27.35 38.81
C LYS A 129 -6.89 -26.20 38.96
N GLN A 130 -5.59 -26.47 38.91
CA GLN A 130 -4.50 -25.48 38.93
C GLN A 130 -4.03 -25.08 37.52
N LEU A 131 -4.14 -25.97 36.52
CA LEU A 131 -3.93 -25.59 35.11
C LEU A 131 -5.07 -24.71 34.60
N LEU A 132 -6.32 -25.03 34.95
CA LEU A 132 -7.49 -24.16 34.76
C LEU A 132 -7.43 -22.83 35.54
N LYS A 133 -6.52 -22.70 36.53
CA LYS A 133 -6.28 -21.44 37.25
C LYS A 133 -5.22 -20.54 36.61
N THR A 134 -4.49 -21.05 35.60
CA THR A 134 -3.41 -20.29 34.94
C THR A 134 -3.78 -19.88 33.51
N GLN A 135 -4.71 -20.58 32.87
CA GLN A 135 -5.41 -20.12 31.66
C GLN A 135 -6.58 -19.22 32.09
N HIS A 136 -6.59 -17.98 31.62
CA HIS A 136 -7.65 -17.02 31.94
C HIS A 136 -8.92 -17.23 31.10
N TYR A 137 -8.87 -18.12 30.12
CA TYR A 137 -9.94 -18.43 29.19
C TYR A 137 -9.80 -19.86 28.61
N ASP A 138 -10.90 -20.41 28.10
CA ASP A 138 -10.95 -21.68 27.36
C ASP A 138 -10.52 -21.47 25.89
N GLU A 139 -9.53 -22.23 25.43
CA GLU A 139 -8.84 -22.06 24.13
C GLU A 139 -9.74 -22.33 22.91
N MET A 140 -10.88 -23.00 23.06
CA MET A 140 -11.80 -23.27 21.93
C MET A 140 -13.14 -22.53 22.06
N ASN A 141 -13.28 -21.68 23.10
CA ASN A 141 -14.57 -21.06 23.41
C ASN A 141 -14.50 -19.55 23.20
N TYR A 142 -15.19 -19.08 22.16
CA TYR A 142 -15.30 -17.67 21.82
C TYR A 142 -15.82 -16.81 23.00
N GLU A 143 -16.86 -17.25 23.71
CA GLU A 143 -17.43 -16.50 24.83
C GLU A 143 -16.47 -16.41 26.02
N SER A 144 -15.55 -17.37 26.15
CA SER A 144 -14.46 -17.29 27.11
C SER A 144 -13.41 -16.26 26.70
N TRP A 145 -13.13 -16.10 25.41
CA TRP A 145 -12.22 -15.07 24.90
C TRP A 145 -12.81 -13.68 25.08
N LEU A 146 -14.08 -13.49 24.73
CA LEU A 146 -14.75 -12.20 24.87
C LEU A 146 -14.76 -11.72 26.33
N ARG A 147 -15.12 -12.60 27.28
CA ARG A 147 -15.05 -12.28 28.72
C ARG A 147 -13.64 -11.93 29.18
N TYR A 148 -12.63 -12.59 28.62
CA TYR A 148 -11.23 -12.26 28.91
C TYR A 148 -10.87 -10.87 28.36
N PHE A 149 -11.25 -10.55 27.13
CA PHE A 149 -11.02 -9.24 26.52
C PHE A 149 -11.69 -8.12 27.31
N GLU A 150 -12.95 -8.30 27.70
CA GLU A 150 -13.70 -7.35 28.54
C GLU A 150 -13.01 -7.12 29.88
N THR A 151 -12.59 -8.20 30.56
CA THR A 151 -11.91 -8.10 31.85
C THR A 151 -10.58 -7.36 31.74
N GLU A 152 -9.79 -7.63 30.70
CA GLU A 152 -8.52 -6.96 30.46
C GLU A 152 -8.72 -5.49 30.06
N TYR A 153 -9.80 -5.19 29.32
CA TYR A 153 -10.16 -3.83 28.94
C TYR A 153 -10.55 -2.99 30.16
N GLU A 154 -11.36 -3.55 31.07
CA GLU A 154 -11.68 -2.89 32.34
C GLU A 154 -10.43 -2.59 33.19
N ALA A 155 -9.47 -3.53 33.23
CA ALA A 155 -8.21 -3.33 33.92
C ALA A 155 -7.39 -2.21 33.27
N PHE A 156 -7.29 -2.21 31.93
CA PHE A 156 -6.65 -1.17 31.14
C PHE A 156 -7.28 0.22 31.40
N LEU A 157 -8.61 0.33 31.38
CA LEU A 157 -9.32 1.58 31.69
C LEU A 157 -8.98 2.11 33.08
N LYS A 158 -8.92 1.24 34.10
CA LYS A 158 -8.56 1.61 35.47
C LYS A 158 -7.12 2.10 35.56
N GLU A 159 -6.19 1.52 34.80
CA GLU A 159 -4.79 1.93 34.76
C GLU A 159 -4.60 3.28 34.07
N GLN A 160 -5.25 3.50 32.92
CA GLN A 160 -5.15 4.77 32.18
C GLN A 160 -5.74 5.95 32.96
N LYS A 161 -6.83 5.74 33.70
CA LYS A 161 -7.46 6.78 34.54
C LYS A 161 -6.60 7.24 35.72
N ARG A 162 -5.52 6.53 36.09
CA ARG A 162 -4.64 6.93 37.19
C ARG A 162 -3.81 8.17 36.91
N PHE A 163 -3.55 8.48 35.63
CA PHE A 163 -2.65 9.56 35.25
C PHE A 163 -3.25 10.42 34.14
N SER A 164 -3.61 11.67 34.46
CA SER A 164 -4.27 12.60 33.53
C SER A 164 -3.49 12.85 32.23
N TYR A 165 -2.15 12.87 32.27
CA TYR A 165 -1.33 13.08 31.07
C TYR A 165 -1.44 11.94 30.04
N ARG A 166 -1.90 10.75 30.43
CA ARG A 166 -2.09 9.61 29.52
C ARG A 166 -3.36 9.71 28.69
N GLN A 167 -4.30 10.58 29.06
CA GLN A 167 -5.59 10.72 28.38
C GLN A 167 -5.41 11.10 26.90
N MET A 168 -4.45 11.96 26.56
CA MET A 168 -4.19 12.34 25.16
C MET A 168 -3.58 11.21 24.31
N TYR A 169 -3.03 10.16 24.94
CA TYR A 169 -2.47 8.98 24.28
C TYR A 169 -3.40 7.76 24.39
N PHE A 170 -4.57 7.93 24.99
CA PHE A 170 -5.45 6.82 25.33
C PHE A 170 -5.85 6.00 24.09
N LEU A 171 -6.28 6.67 23.02
CA LEU A 171 -6.71 5.99 21.79
C LEU A 171 -5.59 5.18 21.14
N VAL A 172 -4.35 5.70 21.10
CA VAL A 172 -3.22 4.93 20.53
C VAL A 172 -2.84 3.74 21.43
N ASN A 173 -2.99 3.90 22.75
CA ASN A 173 -2.69 2.84 23.72
C ASN A 173 -3.68 1.67 23.66
N ILE A 174 -4.86 1.86 23.05
CA ILE A 174 -5.76 0.74 22.73
C ILE A 174 -5.04 -0.26 21.80
N PHE A 175 -4.24 0.23 20.85
CA PHE A 175 -3.42 -0.59 19.96
C PHE A 175 -2.09 -1.00 20.62
N GLU A 176 -1.29 -0.02 21.05
CA GLU A 176 0.10 -0.23 21.49
C GLU A 176 0.24 -0.97 22.83
N GLU A 177 -0.73 -0.81 23.74
CA GLU A 177 -0.68 -1.42 25.07
C GLU A 177 -1.75 -2.50 25.24
N PHE A 178 -3.02 -2.18 25.02
CA PHE A 178 -4.14 -3.11 25.26
C PHE A 178 -4.13 -4.28 24.27
N TYR A 179 -4.24 -4.02 22.97
CA TYR A 179 -4.20 -5.07 21.95
C TYR A 179 -2.90 -5.87 22.00
N ALA A 180 -1.75 -5.19 22.09
CA ALA A 180 -0.45 -5.84 22.25
C ALA A 180 -0.37 -6.76 23.49
N LYS A 181 -1.08 -6.44 24.58
CA LYS A 181 -1.18 -7.29 25.77
C LYS A 181 -2.03 -8.54 25.50
N LEU A 182 -3.14 -8.41 24.77
CA LEU A 182 -4.00 -9.54 24.42
C LEU A 182 -3.25 -10.57 23.58
N ILE A 183 -2.60 -10.14 22.49
CA ILE A 183 -1.90 -11.06 21.58
C ILE A 183 -0.73 -11.79 22.23
N ARG A 184 -0.04 -11.19 23.21
CA ARG A 184 1.00 -11.86 24.03
C ARG A 184 0.46 -13.04 24.83
N LYS A 185 -0.85 -13.08 25.05
CA LYS A 185 -1.56 -14.14 25.78
C LYS A 185 -2.33 -15.07 24.86
N ALA A 186 -2.21 -14.93 23.54
CA ALA A 186 -2.89 -15.78 22.57
C ALA A 186 -2.49 -17.28 22.71
N PRO A 187 -3.37 -18.21 22.26
CA PRO A 187 -3.05 -19.64 22.23
C PRO A 187 -1.75 -19.94 21.47
N LYS A 188 -1.10 -21.06 21.79
CA LYS A 188 0.15 -21.45 21.11
C LYS A 188 -0.08 -22.22 19.81
N ILE A 189 -1.27 -22.79 19.64
CA ILE A 189 -1.66 -23.51 18.43
C ILE A 189 -1.89 -22.45 17.35
N SER A 190 -1.16 -22.51 16.23
CA SER A 190 -1.16 -21.48 15.19
C SER A 190 -2.58 -21.04 14.84
N MET A 191 -3.41 -21.91 14.27
CA MET A 191 -4.75 -21.54 13.80
C MET A 191 -5.65 -20.92 14.88
N LEU A 192 -5.53 -21.40 16.12
CA LEU A 192 -6.25 -20.81 17.26
C LEU A 192 -5.69 -19.46 17.66
N ARG A 193 -4.37 -19.29 17.54
CA ARG A 193 -3.68 -18.03 17.75
C ARG A 193 -4.16 -16.99 16.77
N GLU A 194 -4.12 -17.29 15.46
CA GLU A 194 -4.55 -16.34 14.43
C GLU A 194 -6.04 -15.99 14.58
N LEU A 195 -6.89 -16.97 14.90
CA LEU A 195 -8.31 -16.72 15.16
C LEU A 195 -8.54 -15.88 16.42
N PHE A 196 -7.75 -16.10 17.47
CA PHE A 196 -7.79 -15.29 18.69
C PHE A 196 -7.30 -13.86 18.42
N GLU A 197 -6.19 -13.70 17.68
CA GLU A 197 -5.61 -12.41 17.32
C GLU A 197 -6.56 -11.59 16.44
N LEU A 198 -7.25 -12.21 15.47
CA LEU A 198 -8.31 -11.60 14.68
C LEU A 198 -9.46 -11.09 15.56
N ASN A 199 -10.00 -11.93 16.45
CA ASN A 199 -11.11 -11.54 17.31
C ASN A 199 -10.68 -10.48 18.35
N ALA A 200 -9.44 -10.53 18.84
CA ALA A 200 -8.87 -9.50 19.71
C ALA A 200 -8.73 -8.15 18.98
N ALA A 201 -8.33 -8.17 17.70
CA ALA A 201 -8.22 -6.96 16.87
C ALA A 201 -9.60 -6.35 16.59
N LEU A 202 -10.59 -7.17 16.22
CA LEU A 202 -11.98 -6.73 16.04
C LEU A 202 -12.54 -6.11 17.32
N PHE A 203 -12.34 -6.76 18.47
CA PHE A 203 -12.79 -6.24 19.76
C PHE A 203 -12.08 -4.93 20.14
N ALA A 204 -10.75 -4.86 19.98
CA ALA A 204 -10.00 -3.66 20.30
C ALA A 204 -10.37 -2.47 19.39
N LEU A 205 -10.67 -2.73 18.11
CA LEU A 205 -11.20 -1.72 17.19
C LEU A 205 -12.59 -1.23 17.60
N GLN A 206 -13.48 -2.12 18.05
CA GLN A 206 -14.77 -1.72 18.63
C GLN A 206 -14.59 -0.78 19.83
N MET A 207 -13.63 -1.08 20.71
CA MET A 207 -13.30 -0.20 21.84
C MET A 207 -12.74 1.14 21.36
N LEU A 208 -11.86 1.16 20.35
CA LEU A 208 -11.36 2.40 19.76
C LEU A 208 -12.50 3.29 19.25
N LEU A 209 -13.43 2.73 18.48
CA LEU A 209 -14.56 3.48 17.90
C LEU A 209 -15.52 4.00 18.98
N GLN A 210 -15.74 3.21 20.04
CA GLN A 210 -16.56 3.63 21.18
C GLN A 210 -15.93 4.80 21.94
N GLU A 211 -14.62 4.75 22.15
CA GLU A 211 -13.88 5.77 22.90
C GLU A 211 -13.64 7.03 22.08
N GLU A 212 -13.43 6.90 20.76
CA GLU A 212 -13.38 8.04 19.82
C GLU A 212 -14.66 8.87 19.92
N LYS A 213 -15.83 8.23 19.95
CA LYS A 213 -17.12 8.93 20.12
C LYS A 213 -17.19 9.70 21.45
N SER A 214 -16.60 9.16 22.52
CA SER A 214 -16.51 9.85 23.81
C SER A 214 -15.55 11.03 23.74
N PHE A 215 -14.40 10.88 23.07
CA PHE A 215 -13.43 11.95 22.84
C PHE A 215 -14.04 13.12 22.06
N ASP A 216 -14.78 12.84 20.99
CA ASP A 216 -15.47 13.85 20.20
C ASP A 216 -16.52 14.58 21.04
N LYS A 217 -17.35 13.85 21.78
CA LYS A 217 -18.39 14.42 22.64
C LYS A 217 -17.80 15.33 23.72
N ASP A 218 -16.73 14.89 24.37
CA ASP A 218 -16.08 15.61 25.47
C ASP A 218 -15.04 16.63 24.98
N HIS A 219 -14.86 16.78 23.66
CA HIS A 219 -13.84 17.62 23.02
C HIS A 219 -12.42 17.35 23.55
N THR A 220 -12.14 16.08 23.84
CA THR A 220 -10.85 15.63 24.36
C THR A 220 -9.85 15.53 23.21
N TYR A 221 -8.69 16.17 23.38
CA TYR A 221 -7.61 16.10 22.40
C TYR A 221 -6.92 14.72 22.40
N SER A 222 -6.86 14.09 21.23
CA SER A 222 -5.99 12.94 20.97
C SER A 222 -4.72 13.37 20.26
N TYR A 223 -3.56 12.94 20.76
CA TYR A 223 -2.26 13.24 20.15
C TYR A 223 -2.11 12.57 18.78
N TYR A 224 -2.68 11.37 18.62
CA TYR A 224 -2.67 10.62 17.37
C TYR A 224 -4.04 10.68 16.71
N ASN A 225 -4.06 10.80 15.39
CA ASN A 225 -5.30 10.80 14.61
C ASN A 225 -5.98 9.42 14.75
N PRO A 226 -7.23 9.34 15.25
CA PRO A 226 -7.98 8.09 15.37
C PRO A 226 -8.06 7.32 14.05
N ALA A 227 -8.17 8.02 12.92
CA ALA A 227 -8.20 7.40 11.59
C ALA A 227 -6.92 6.61 11.28
N THR A 228 -5.76 7.09 11.74
CA THR A 228 -4.46 6.43 11.56
C THR A 228 -4.33 5.22 12.49
N ILE A 229 -4.91 5.28 13.68
CA ILE A 229 -4.93 4.14 14.61
C ILE A 229 -5.86 3.04 14.06
N ALA A 230 -7.03 3.41 13.54
CA ALA A 230 -7.95 2.49 12.88
C ALA A 230 -7.32 1.81 11.67
N GLU A 231 -6.48 2.51 10.89
CA GLU A 231 -5.73 1.91 9.77
C GLU A 231 -4.83 0.76 10.25
N ARG A 232 -4.14 0.91 11.39
CA ARG A 232 -3.29 -0.17 11.93
C ARG A 232 -4.10 -1.42 12.31
N PHE A 233 -5.33 -1.23 12.78
CA PHE A 233 -6.22 -2.37 13.02
C PHE A 233 -6.71 -3.00 11.71
N VAL A 234 -6.91 -2.21 10.64
CA VAL A 234 -7.23 -2.75 9.31
C VAL A 234 -6.07 -3.61 8.80
N ASP A 235 -4.84 -3.10 8.87
CA ASP A 235 -3.63 -3.83 8.45
C ASP A 235 -3.48 -5.16 9.22
N GLU A 236 -3.65 -5.13 10.54
CA GLU A 236 -3.58 -6.31 11.39
C GLU A 236 -4.68 -7.32 11.05
N ILE A 237 -5.92 -6.88 10.87
CA ILE A 237 -7.03 -7.76 10.51
C ILE A 237 -6.77 -8.42 9.14
N GLU A 238 -6.26 -7.68 8.17
CA GLU A 238 -5.89 -8.20 6.85
C GLU A 238 -4.78 -9.24 6.95
N GLU A 239 -3.74 -8.98 7.75
CA GLU A 239 -2.66 -9.95 8.00
C GLU A 239 -3.21 -11.24 8.60
N GLN A 240 -4.05 -11.15 9.65
CA GLN A 240 -4.61 -12.33 10.31
C GLN A 240 -5.54 -13.13 9.39
N VAL A 241 -6.40 -12.45 8.61
CA VAL A 241 -7.26 -13.12 7.62
C VAL A 241 -6.42 -13.83 6.56
N SER A 242 -5.35 -13.19 6.06
CA SER A 242 -4.43 -13.79 5.11
C SER A 242 -3.77 -15.05 5.67
N GLN A 243 -3.29 -15.03 6.92
CA GLN A 243 -2.70 -16.22 7.57
C GLN A 243 -3.73 -17.35 7.73
N LEU A 244 -4.96 -17.02 8.09
CA LEU A 244 -6.04 -18.00 8.27
C LEU A 244 -6.47 -18.69 6.97
N THR A 245 -6.30 -18.04 5.82
CA THR A 245 -6.73 -18.58 4.51
C THR A 245 -5.63 -19.31 3.75
N ILE A 246 -4.38 -19.37 4.26
CA ILE A 246 -3.28 -20.16 3.66
C ILE A 246 -3.65 -21.64 3.55
N HIS A 247 -4.39 -22.16 4.53
CA HIS A 247 -4.76 -23.57 4.63
C HIS A 247 -6.27 -23.75 4.76
N ALA A 248 -6.77 -24.92 4.34
CA ALA A 248 -8.18 -25.25 4.48
C ALA A 248 -8.59 -25.22 5.96
N PHE A 249 -9.63 -24.45 6.26
CA PHE A 249 -10.09 -24.22 7.62
C PHE A 249 -10.88 -25.44 8.17
N PRO A 250 -10.46 -26.07 9.28
CA PRO A 250 -11.17 -27.20 9.88
C PRO A 250 -12.55 -26.82 10.39
N MET A 251 -13.53 -27.70 10.19
CA MET A 251 -14.91 -27.51 10.67
C MET A 251 -15.02 -27.38 12.20
N ALA A 252 -14.01 -27.83 12.96
CA ALA A 252 -13.96 -27.73 14.42
C ALA A 252 -14.05 -26.28 14.95
N PHE A 253 -13.76 -25.30 14.10
CA PHE A 253 -13.77 -23.88 14.45
C PHE A 253 -15.00 -23.13 13.89
N ASP A 254 -15.95 -23.83 13.27
CA ASP A 254 -17.13 -23.21 12.66
C ASP A 254 -17.97 -22.44 13.70
N GLU A 255 -18.06 -22.92 14.94
CA GLU A 255 -18.77 -22.23 16.02
C GLU A 255 -18.11 -20.88 16.36
N VAL A 256 -16.77 -20.85 16.45
CA VAL A 256 -16.03 -19.62 16.72
C VAL A 256 -16.18 -18.65 15.56
N LEU A 257 -16.09 -19.12 14.32
CA LEU A 257 -16.29 -18.28 13.13
C LEU A 257 -17.71 -17.69 13.04
N GLN A 258 -18.75 -18.44 13.40
CA GLN A 258 -20.12 -17.92 13.46
C GLN A 258 -20.28 -16.83 14.52
N LYS A 259 -19.54 -16.92 15.63
CA LYS A 259 -19.52 -15.84 16.62
C LYS A 259 -18.71 -14.64 16.11
N THR A 260 -17.59 -14.88 15.41
CA THR A 260 -16.83 -13.82 14.72
C THR A 260 -17.68 -13.09 13.69
N SER A 261 -18.54 -13.79 12.92
CA SER A 261 -19.43 -13.13 11.94
C SER A 261 -20.38 -12.15 12.63
N HIS A 262 -20.88 -12.48 13.82
CA HIS A 262 -21.68 -11.55 14.61
C HIS A 262 -20.87 -10.33 15.07
N THR A 263 -19.61 -10.50 15.46
CA THR A 263 -18.72 -9.36 15.80
C THR A 263 -18.50 -8.45 14.60
N VAL A 264 -18.26 -9.03 13.41
CA VAL A 264 -18.07 -8.28 12.16
C VAL A 264 -19.34 -7.51 11.79
N HIS A 265 -20.51 -8.14 11.94
CA HIS A 265 -21.80 -7.48 11.78
C HIS A 265 -21.96 -6.28 12.73
N GLN A 266 -21.74 -6.49 14.04
CA GLN A 266 -21.82 -5.42 15.04
C GLN A 266 -20.82 -4.29 14.76
N LEU A 267 -19.58 -4.61 14.39
CA LEU A 267 -18.57 -3.61 14.02
C LEU A 267 -19.04 -2.73 12.85
N PHE A 268 -19.73 -3.31 11.88
CA PHE A 268 -20.19 -2.58 10.70
C PHE A 268 -21.51 -1.82 10.90
N PHE A 269 -22.43 -2.30 11.75
CA PHE A 269 -23.74 -1.65 11.92
C PHE A 269 -23.88 -0.82 13.21
N ASN A 270 -23.20 -1.18 14.30
CA ASN A 270 -23.46 -0.58 15.63
C ASN A 270 -22.51 0.57 16.00
N TYR A 271 -21.52 0.87 15.15
CA TYR A 271 -20.54 1.93 15.40
C TYR A 271 -20.68 3.04 14.36
N ASP A 272 -20.31 4.25 14.74
CA ASP A 272 -20.32 5.42 13.87
C ASP A 272 -18.89 5.75 13.38
N GLY A 273 -18.79 6.59 12.35
CA GLY A 273 -17.49 7.02 11.82
C GLY A 273 -16.79 5.96 10.99
N HIS A 274 -15.70 6.36 10.31
CA HIS A 274 -14.83 5.48 9.50
C HIS A 274 -15.56 4.45 8.61
N ILE A 275 -16.72 4.79 8.04
CA ILE A 275 -17.60 3.81 7.37
C ILE A 275 -16.86 3.00 6.30
N PHE A 276 -15.98 3.62 5.51
CA PHE A 276 -15.22 2.91 4.48
C PHE A 276 -14.20 1.92 5.04
N LYS A 277 -13.59 2.20 6.20
CA LYS A 277 -12.69 1.25 6.88
C LYS A 277 -13.49 0.08 7.47
N ARG A 278 -14.61 0.38 8.13
CA ARG A 278 -15.50 -0.65 8.68
C ARG A 278 -16.06 -1.54 7.57
N TYR A 279 -16.46 -0.94 6.45
CA TYR A 279 -16.87 -1.66 5.26
C TYR A 279 -15.74 -2.48 4.64
N TYR A 280 -14.51 -1.95 4.57
CA TYR A 280 -13.35 -2.69 4.08
C TYR A 280 -13.16 -3.99 4.87
N ILE A 281 -13.16 -3.90 6.21
CA ILE A 281 -13.04 -5.05 7.11
C ILE A 281 -14.19 -6.04 6.89
N TYR A 282 -15.43 -5.55 6.88
CA TYR A 282 -16.62 -6.36 6.61
C TYR A 282 -16.47 -7.13 5.30
N ARG A 283 -16.19 -6.40 4.21
CA ARG A 283 -16.03 -6.94 2.86
C ARG A 283 -14.91 -7.95 2.78
N HIS A 284 -13.76 -7.66 3.37
CA HIS A 284 -12.59 -8.53 3.33
C HIS A 284 -12.85 -9.85 4.06
N ILE A 285 -13.36 -9.81 5.29
CA ILE A 285 -13.66 -11.02 6.07
C ILE A 285 -14.77 -11.86 5.40
N TRP A 286 -15.81 -11.22 4.87
CA TRP A 286 -16.87 -11.94 4.15
C TRP A 286 -16.41 -12.54 2.83
N THR A 287 -15.42 -11.94 2.15
CA THR A 287 -14.84 -12.50 0.93
C THR A 287 -13.96 -13.70 1.22
N GLU A 288 -13.06 -13.57 2.20
CA GLU A 288 -11.97 -14.52 2.41
C GLU A 288 -12.34 -15.66 3.36
N LEU A 289 -13.16 -15.39 4.39
CA LEU A 289 -13.37 -16.31 5.51
C LEU A 289 -14.83 -16.77 5.67
N LEU A 290 -15.80 -15.88 5.51
CA LEU A 290 -17.21 -16.14 5.83
C LEU A 290 -18.11 -16.42 4.62
N ASN A 291 -17.55 -16.69 3.44
CA ASN A 291 -18.26 -16.81 2.16
C ASN A 291 -19.08 -18.11 1.95
N ARG A 292 -19.41 -18.87 3.00
CA ARG A 292 -20.19 -20.11 2.88
C ARG A 292 -21.68 -19.81 2.62
N PRO A 293 -22.38 -20.56 1.74
CA PRO A 293 -23.76 -20.23 1.36
C PRO A 293 -24.78 -20.15 2.50
N LEU A 294 -24.60 -20.92 3.58
CA LEU A 294 -25.47 -20.85 4.76
C LEU A 294 -25.23 -19.57 5.56
N TRP A 295 -23.96 -19.25 5.86
CA TRP A 295 -23.60 -18.06 6.61
C TRP A 295 -23.98 -16.77 5.89
N ILE A 296 -23.84 -16.74 4.56
CA ILE A 296 -24.31 -15.61 3.74
C ILE A 296 -25.82 -15.42 3.91
N LYS A 297 -26.62 -16.50 3.97
CA LYS A 297 -28.07 -16.39 4.18
C LYS A 297 -28.41 -15.90 5.58
N ASP A 298 -27.70 -16.39 6.59
CA ASP A 298 -27.92 -15.98 7.98
C ASP A 298 -27.62 -14.48 8.15
N GLU A 299 -26.51 -14.00 7.57
CA GLU A 299 -26.17 -12.57 7.57
C GLU A 299 -27.18 -11.73 6.79
N GLN A 300 -27.68 -12.21 5.64
CA GLN A 300 -28.73 -11.53 4.91
C GLN A 300 -30.01 -11.36 5.74
N GLN A 301 -30.34 -12.31 6.63
CA GLN A 301 -31.47 -12.19 7.55
C GLN A 301 -31.21 -11.18 8.66
N LEU A 302 -29.98 -11.06 9.14
CA LEU A 302 -29.59 -10.04 10.11
C LEU A 302 -29.67 -8.64 9.50
N ILE A 303 -29.10 -8.44 8.31
CA ILE A 303 -29.11 -7.14 7.61
C ILE A 303 -30.54 -6.66 7.30
N GLN A 304 -31.49 -7.58 7.08
CA GLN A 304 -32.91 -7.22 6.88
C GLN A 304 -33.56 -6.57 8.11
N GLN A 305 -33.00 -6.76 9.30
CA GLN A 305 -33.49 -6.15 10.54
C GLN A 305 -32.88 -4.74 10.75
N GLU A 306 -31.81 -4.42 10.03
CA GLU A 306 -31.15 -3.12 10.07
C GLU A 306 -31.94 -2.07 9.28
N SER A 307 -31.78 -0.81 9.68
CA SER A 307 -32.42 0.31 8.97
C SER A 307 -31.90 0.41 7.54
N ASN A 308 -32.74 0.87 6.60
CA ASN A 308 -32.30 1.11 5.22
C ASN A 308 -31.35 2.33 5.18
N SER A 309 -30.05 2.04 5.26
CA SER A 309 -28.95 3.00 5.30
C SER A 309 -27.87 2.67 4.27
N LEU A 310 -26.83 3.50 4.19
CA LEU A 310 -25.67 3.24 3.36
C LEU A 310 -24.98 1.92 3.72
N GLU A 311 -24.87 1.61 5.02
CA GLU A 311 -24.34 0.34 5.54
C GLU A 311 -25.17 -0.85 5.02
N HIS A 312 -26.50 -0.75 5.09
CA HIS A 312 -27.40 -1.78 4.57
C HIS A 312 -27.15 -2.04 3.08
N ALA A 313 -27.04 -0.98 2.28
CA ALA A 313 -26.76 -1.09 0.84
C ALA A 313 -25.39 -1.71 0.57
N LEU A 314 -24.35 -1.28 1.29
CA LEU A 314 -22.97 -1.77 1.14
C LEU A 314 -22.85 -3.26 1.48
N ALA A 315 -23.30 -3.67 2.67
CA ALA A 315 -23.23 -5.07 3.10
C ALA A 315 -24.07 -5.99 2.20
N SER A 316 -25.34 -5.62 1.94
CA SER A 316 -26.23 -6.42 1.10
C SER A 316 -25.67 -6.61 -0.31
N SER A 317 -25.12 -5.56 -0.90
CA SER A 317 -24.54 -5.60 -2.25
C SER A 317 -23.32 -6.51 -2.31
N HIS A 318 -22.48 -6.49 -1.28
CA HIS A 318 -21.34 -7.38 -1.20
C HIS A 318 -21.77 -8.86 -1.11
N LEU A 319 -22.75 -9.19 -0.27
CA LEU A 319 -23.26 -10.57 -0.17
C LEU A 319 -23.95 -11.04 -1.46
N LEU A 320 -24.65 -10.15 -2.15
CA LEU A 320 -25.21 -10.42 -3.48
C LEU A 320 -24.11 -10.64 -4.52
N PHE A 321 -23.02 -9.88 -4.46
CA PHE A 321 -21.84 -10.05 -5.32
C PHE A 321 -21.20 -11.45 -5.11
N LEU A 322 -21.03 -11.90 -3.87
CA LEU A 322 -20.52 -13.24 -3.55
C LEU A 322 -21.44 -14.34 -4.11
N GLN A 323 -22.75 -14.09 -4.16
CA GLN A 323 -23.75 -14.98 -4.77
C GLN A 323 -23.88 -14.85 -6.30
N LYS A 324 -23.06 -14.00 -6.95
CA LYS A 324 -23.13 -13.70 -8.39
C LYS A 324 -24.46 -13.06 -8.83
N LYS A 325 -25.14 -12.35 -7.93
CA LYS A 325 -26.37 -11.58 -8.19
C LYS A 325 -26.05 -10.11 -8.43
N ASP A 326 -25.17 -9.83 -9.39
CA ASP A 326 -24.59 -8.49 -9.61
C ASP A 326 -25.65 -7.42 -9.91
N SER A 327 -26.69 -7.77 -10.67
CA SER A 327 -27.74 -6.82 -11.04
C SER A 327 -28.61 -6.38 -9.86
N GLU A 328 -28.81 -7.25 -8.86
CA GLU A 328 -29.48 -6.90 -7.61
C GLU A 328 -28.58 -6.02 -6.75
N ALA A 329 -27.29 -6.35 -6.65
CA ALA A 329 -26.31 -5.53 -5.93
C ALA A 329 -26.24 -4.09 -6.50
N MET A 330 -26.10 -3.96 -7.82
CA MET A 330 -26.07 -2.66 -8.50
C MET A 330 -27.31 -1.81 -8.25
N LYS A 331 -28.49 -2.43 -8.13
CA LYS A 331 -29.74 -1.70 -7.85
C LYS A 331 -29.73 -1.06 -6.46
N LEU A 332 -29.23 -1.77 -5.44
CA LEU A 332 -29.13 -1.23 -4.09
C LEU A 332 -28.14 -0.06 -4.00
N LEU A 333 -27.04 -0.14 -4.75
CA LEU A 333 -26.00 0.89 -4.74
C LEU A 333 -26.37 2.12 -5.56
N ALA A 334 -27.28 1.97 -6.52
CA ALA A 334 -27.69 3.06 -7.42
C ALA A 334 -28.23 4.27 -6.65
N ASP A 335 -28.86 4.05 -5.48
CA ASP A 335 -29.44 5.10 -4.64
C ASP A 335 -28.38 5.90 -3.84
N TYR A 336 -27.14 5.41 -3.76
CA TYR A 336 -26.03 6.00 -2.99
C TYR A 336 -24.83 6.39 -3.86
N SER A 337 -25.05 6.53 -5.17
CA SER A 337 -23.99 6.59 -6.17
C SER A 337 -22.93 7.68 -5.97
N GLY A 338 -23.31 8.87 -5.50
CA GLY A 338 -22.40 9.98 -5.29
C GLY A 338 -21.36 9.75 -4.18
N GLN A 339 -21.61 8.80 -3.27
CA GLN A 339 -20.75 8.51 -2.10
C GLN A 339 -19.88 7.27 -2.28
N LEU A 340 -20.15 6.45 -3.30
CA LEU A 340 -19.63 5.07 -3.38
C LEU A 340 -18.77 4.78 -4.62
N SER A 341 -18.45 5.79 -5.42
CA SER A 341 -17.77 5.61 -6.72
C SER A 341 -16.45 4.83 -6.63
N GLY A 342 -15.65 5.05 -5.58
CA GLY A 342 -14.41 4.30 -5.33
C GLY A 342 -14.62 2.86 -4.83
N VAL A 343 -15.77 2.57 -4.20
CA VAL A 343 -16.08 1.24 -3.66
C VAL A 343 -16.27 0.20 -4.75
N TYR A 344 -16.83 0.61 -5.89
CA TYR A 344 -17.15 -0.30 -7.00
C TYR A 344 -15.91 -0.87 -7.69
N LEU A 345 -14.79 -0.14 -7.63
CA LEU A 345 -13.54 -0.51 -8.30
C LEU A 345 -12.99 -1.84 -7.80
N TYR A 346 -13.14 -2.12 -6.50
CA TYR A 346 -12.76 -3.40 -5.92
C TYR A 346 -13.41 -4.59 -6.64
N TRP A 347 -14.71 -4.54 -6.92
CA TRP A 347 -15.38 -5.65 -7.60
C TRP A 347 -14.94 -5.80 -9.05
N ILE A 348 -14.62 -4.70 -9.73
CA ILE A 348 -14.04 -4.75 -11.09
C ILE A 348 -12.68 -5.46 -11.04
N ASP A 349 -11.83 -5.09 -10.09
CA ASP A 349 -10.50 -5.67 -9.93
C ASP A 349 -10.56 -7.17 -9.60
N VAL A 350 -11.37 -7.56 -8.61
CA VAL A 350 -11.57 -8.98 -8.22
C VAL A 350 -12.12 -9.81 -9.38
N LEU A 351 -13.10 -9.28 -10.13
CA LEU A 351 -13.65 -10.00 -11.28
C LEU A 351 -12.65 -10.10 -12.42
N SER A 352 -11.80 -9.08 -12.60
CA SER A 352 -10.73 -9.11 -13.60
C SER A 352 -9.66 -10.13 -13.24
N ASP A 353 -9.27 -10.20 -11.97
CA ASP A 353 -8.29 -11.18 -11.47
C ASP A 353 -8.76 -12.61 -11.53
N THR A 354 -10.06 -12.81 -11.34
CA THR A 354 -10.70 -14.12 -11.47
C THR A 354 -11.19 -14.42 -12.90
N LEU A 355 -10.80 -13.58 -13.88
CA LEU A 355 -11.11 -13.74 -15.32
C LEU A 355 -12.63 -13.80 -15.62
N GLN A 356 -13.47 -13.21 -14.77
CA GLN A 356 -14.93 -13.18 -14.92
C GLN A 356 -15.38 -11.99 -15.79
N TRP A 357 -14.90 -11.95 -17.03
CA TRP A 357 -15.01 -10.78 -17.93
C TRP A 357 -16.43 -10.26 -18.14
N ASN A 358 -17.42 -11.13 -18.33
CA ASN A 358 -18.82 -10.70 -18.53
C ASN A 358 -19.39 -9.94 -17.32
N ARG A 359 -19.05 -10.39 -16.10
CA ARG A 359 -19.44 -9.70 -14.87
C ARG A 359 -18.65 -8.41 -14.70
N ALA A 360 -17.34 -8.44 -14.95
CA ALA A 360 -16.47 -7.27 -14.88
C ALA A 360 -16.96 -6.16 -15.81
N LYS A 361 -17.35 -6.50 -17.04
CA LYS A 361 -17.95 -5.57 -18.01
C LYS A 361 -19.20 -4.90 -17.49
N ALA A 362 -20.10 -5.66 -16.85
CA ALA A 362 -21.32 -5.10 -16.27
C ALA A 362 -21.01 -4.09 -15.16
N TRP A 363 -20.05 -4.41 -14.28
CA TRP A 363 -19.57 -3.51 -13.23
C TRP A 363 -18.86 -2.28 -13.80
N ILE A 364 -18.06 -2.42 -14.86
CA ILE A 364 -17.42 -1.28 -15.54
C ILE A 364 -18.47 -0.33 -16.10
N VAL A 365 -19.48 -0.84 -16.81
CA VAL A 365 -20.55 -0.01 -17.40
C VAL A 365 -21.33 0.71 -16.30
N PHE A 366 -21.64 -0.01 -15.20
CA PHE A 366 -22.29 0.57 -14.03
C PHE A 366 -21.45 1.68 -13.40
N THR A 367 -20.18 1.41 -13.08
CA THR A 367 -19.27 2.38 -12.46
C THR A 367 -19.02 3.58 -13.37
N TYR A 368 -18.84 3.36 -14.67
CA TYR A 368 -18.61 4.41 -15.65
C TYR A 368 -19.71 5.48 -15.64
N LYS A 369 -20.98 5.05 -15.58
CA LYS A 369 -22.13 5.96 -15.47
C LYS A 369 -21.97 6.92 -14.29
N TYR A 370 -21.54 6.43 -13.13
CA TYR A 370 -21.44 7.22 -11.91
C TYR A 370 -20.14 8.01 -11.80
N VAL A 371 -19.04 7.52 -12.35
CA VAL A 371 -17.82 8.33 -12.54
C VAL A 371 -18.17 9.57 -13.37
N ARG A 372 -18.91 9.39 -14.48
CA ARG A 372 -19.37 10.51 -15.32
C ARG A 372 -20.31 11.48 -14.63
N GLU A 373 -21.17 10.98 -13.75
CA GLU A 373 -22.07 11.82 -12.96
C GLU A 373 -21.28 12.61 -11.92
N TYR A 374 -20.38 11.93 -11.20
CA TYR A 374 -19.53 12.51 -10.16
C TYR A 374 -18.68 13.67 -10.69
N ILE A 375 -17.97 13.49 -11.80
CA ILE A 375 -17.09 14.55 -12.36
C ILE A 375 -17.85 15.78 -12.87
N LYS A 376 -19.18 15.69 -13.05
CA LYS A 376 -20.03 16.84 -13.42
C LYS A 376 -20.51 17.62 -12.21
N THR A 377 -20.60 16.97 -11.05
CA THR A 377 -21.13 17.56 -9.82
C THR A 377 -20.05 17.96 -8.82
N GLU A 378 -18.90 17.30 -8.85
CA GLU A 378 -17.78 17.55 -7.94
C GLU A 378 -16.92 18.73 -8.44
N ASP A 379 -16.80 19.77 -7.61
CA ASP A 379 -16.00 20.95 -7.91
C ASP A 379 -14.50 20.74 -7.63
N ASN A 380 -14.15 19.75 -6.80
CA ASN A 380 -12.76 19.46 -6.48
C ASN A 380 -12.07 18.70 -7.62
N TYR A 381 -11.24 19.42 -8.38
CA TYR A 381 -10.45 18.86 -9.47
C TYR A 381 -9.61 17.64 -9.06
N TYR A 382 -8.96 17.69 -7.88
CA TYR A 382 -8.09 16.61 -7.43
C TYR A 382 -8.87 15.34 -7.08
N ALA A 383 -10.06 15.48 -6.49
CA ALA A 383 -10.93 14.34 -6.19
C ALA A 383 -11.44 13.67 -7.47
N SER A 384 -11.93 14.46 -8.42
CA SER A 384 -12.35 13.98 -9.75
C SER A 384 -11.20 13.31 -10.52
N ARG A 385 -10.00 13.91 -10.47
CA ARG A 385 -8.80 13.33 -11.11
C ARG A 385 -8.41 12.00 -10.49
N ASP A 386 -8.42 11.90 -9.17
CA ASP A 386 -8.05 10.68 -8.44
C ASP A 386 -9.02 9.54 -8.76
N LEU A 387 -10.33 9.80 -8.72
CA LEU A 387 -11.35 8.83 -9.08
C LEU A 387 -11.22 8.36 -10.53
N VAL A 388 -11.04 9.29 -11.48
CA VAL A 388 -10.86 8.95 -12.90
C VAL A 388 -9.60 8.12 -13.10
N ARG A 389 -8.49 8.46 -12.42
CA ARG A 389 -7.27 7.65 -12.45
C ARG A 389 -7.54 6.21 -12.00
N MET A 390 -8.16 6.06 -10.82
CA MET A 390 -8.43 4.74 -10.25
C MET A 390 -9.37 3.92 -11.15
N PHE A 391 -10.41 4.55 -11.70
CA PHE A 391 -11.31 3.90 -12.66
C PHE A 391 -10.59 3.46 -13.94
N LEU A 392 -9.75 4.31 -14.52
CA LEU A 392 -9.00 3.98 -15.73
C LEU A 392 -8.02 2.83 -15.48
N THR A 393 -7.35 2.79 -14.33
CA THR A 393 -6.50 1.64 -13.95
C THR A 393 -7.29 0.33 -13.95
N SER A 394 -8.46 0.29 -13.31
CA SER A 394 -9.33 -0.91 -13.31
C SER A 394 -9.87 -1.24 -14.71
N TYR A 395 -10.23 -0.22 -15.50
CA TYR A 395 -10.71 -0.40 -16.87
C TYR A 395 -9.63 -0.99 -17.78
N GLU A 396 -8.41 -0.46 -17.74
CA GLU A 396 -7.28 -0.92 -18.55
C GLU A 396 -6.92 -2.37 -18.22
N ARG A 397 -6.93 -2.73 -16.93
CA ARG A 397 -6.74 -4.12 -16.48
C ARG A 397 -7.76 -5.07 -17.10
N TYR A 398 -9.05 -4.69 -17.08
CA TYR A 398 -10.10 -5.43 -17.75
C TYR A 398 -9.89 -5.50 -19.28
N ALA A 399 -9.64 -4.36 -19.92
CA ALA A 399 -9.54 -4.25 -21.38
C ALA A 399 -8.37 -5.06 -21.93
N ALA A 400 -7.26 -5.13 -21.19
CA ALA A 400 -6.11 -5.96 -21.52
C ALA A 400 -6.47 -7.46 -21.42
N GLY A 401 -7.12 -7.89 -20.34
CA GLY A 401 -7.48 -9.29 -20.12
C GLY A 401 -8.59 -9.81 -21.03
N ALA A 402 -9.61 -8.99 -21.29
CA ALA A 402 -10.74 -9.34 -22.16
C ALA A 402 -10.44 -9.16 -23.66
N ASN A 403 -9.27 -8.62 -24.02
CA ASN A 403 -8.92 -8.21 -25.38
C ASN A 403 -9.95 -7.25 -26.02
N GLU A 404 -10.61 -6.43 -25.19
CA GLU A 404 -11.62 -5.46 -25.60
C GLU A 404 -11.05 -4.03 -25.51
N GLN A 405 -10.23 -3.65 -26.48
CA GLN A 405 -9.58 -2.33 -26.52
C GLN A 405 -10.38 -1.25 -27.26
N ALA A 406 -11.43 -1.65 -27.99
CA ALA A 406 -12.15 -0.77 -28.91
C ALA A 406 -12.92 0.39 -28.24
N GLY A 407 -13.14 0.32 -26.92
CA GLY A 407 -13.86 1.36 -26.16
C GLY A 407 -12.97 2.32 -25.37
N LEU A 408 -11.68 2.05 -25.24
CA LEU A 408 -10.79 2.81 -24.35
C LEU A 408 -10.64 4.26 -24.80
N GLU A 409 -10.44 4.50 -26.10
CA GLU A 409 -10.27 5.86 -26.66
C GLU A 409 -11.49 6.75 -26.35
N LEU A 410 -12.71 6.23 -26.54
CA LEU A 410 -13.95 6.95 -26.25
C LEU A 410 -14.09 7.27 -24.75
N VAL A 411 -13.75 6.31 -23.88
CA VAL A 411 -13.79 6.52 -22.42
C VAL A 411 -12.78 7.58 -21.99
N LEU A 412 -11.57 7.55 -22.55
CA LEU A 412 -10.54 8.55 -22.30
C LEU A 412 -11.02 9.94 -22.76
N GLU A 413 -11.64 10.06 -23.92
CA GLU A 413 -12.18 11.33 -24.42
C GLU A 413 -13.32 11.87 -23.54
N GLU A 414 -14.30 11.04 -23.19
CA GLU A 414 -15.47 11.47 -22.38
C GLU A 414 -15.12 11.85 -20.93
N LEU A 415 -13.97 11.41 -20.41
CA LEU A 415 -13.50 11.69 -19.04
C LEU A 415 -12.53 12.89 -18.96
N LEU A 416 -12.32 13.62 -20.06
CA LEU A 416 -11.57 14.87 -20.05
C LEU A 416 -12.27 15.92 -19.16
N PRO A 417 -11.51 16.81 -18.48
CA PRO A 417 -10.05 16.95 -18.54
C PRO A 417 -9.29 16.00 -17.59
N TYR A 418 -9.98 15.16 -16.83
CA TYR A 418 -9.40 14.35 -15.77
C TYR A 418 -8.60 13.14 -16.26
N SER A 419 -8.86 12.68 -17.49
CA SER A 419 -8.14 11.60 -18.18
C SER A 419 -6.95 12.10 -19.02
N PHE A 420 -6.58 13.39 -18.96
CA PHE A 420 -5.62 13.98 -19.89
C PHE A 420 -4.28 13.22 -19.96
N VAL A 421 -3.74 12.79 -18.82
CA VAL A 421 -2.42 12.14 -18.76
C VAL A 421 -2.47 10.78 -19.45
N GLU A 422 -3.50 9.99 -19.15
CA GLU A 422 -3.75 8.68 -19.71
C GLU A 422 -4.03 8.80 -21.22
N PHE A 423 -4.87 9.76 -21.63
CA PHE A 423 -5.21 9.96 -23.04
C PHE A 423 -4.02 10.47 -23.87
N ASN A 424 -3.23 11.37 -23.30
CA ASN A 424 -1.98 11.84 -23.89
C ASN A 424 -1.04 10.65 -24.18
N THR A 425 -0.88 9.75 -23.21
CA THR A 425 -0.01 8.57 -23.35
C THR A 425 -0.56 7.61 -24.40
N TYR A 426 -1.86 7.31 -24.35
CA TYR A 426 -2.55 6.45 -25.30
C TYR A 426 -2.34 6.90 -26.76
N LEU A 427 -2.55 8.20 -27.05
CA LEU A 427 -2.42 8.74 -28.40
C LEU A 427 -0.98 8.64 -28.93
N LEU A 428 0.02 8.83 -28.05
CA LEU A 428 1.43 8.70 -28.43
C LEU A 428 1.81 7.25 -28.71
N ASP A 429 1.41 6.31 -27.85
CA ASP A 429 1.67 4.88 -28.02
C ASP A 429 1.04 4.32 -29.31
N LYS A 430 -0.16 4.81 -29.65
CA LYS A 430 -0.86 4.48 -30.91
C LYS A 430 -0.39 5.28 -32.11
N LYS A 431 0.55 6.22 -31.94
CA LYS A 431 1.02 7.16 -32.98
C LYS A 431 -0.12 7.96 -33.63
N GLN A 432 -1.20 8.19 -32.91
CA GLN A 432 -2.33 9.03 -33.32
C GLN A 432 -1.98 10.51 -33.15
N TYR A 433 -0.96 10.97 -33.87
CA TYR A 433 -0.36 12.30 -33.71
C TYR A 433 -1.32 13.45 -33.97
N LYS A 434 -2.29 13.28 -34.88
CA LYS A 434 -3.32 14.30 -35.14
C LYS A 434 -4.18 14.53 -33.90
N GLY A 435 -4.73 13.46 -33.32
CA GLY A 435 -5.54 13.53 -32.10
C GLY A 435 -4.72 14.07 -30.92
N TRP A 436 -3.44 13.71 -30.83
CA TRP A 436 -2.55 14.25 -29.82
C TRP A 436 -2.40 15.78 -29.92
N VAL A 437 -2.21 16.32 -31.12
CA VAL A 437 -2.15 17.77 -31.34
C VAL A 437 -3.47 18.43 -30.96
N GLU A 438 -4.60 17.86 -31.36
CA GLU A 438 -5.93 18.36 -31.02
C GLU A 438 -6.14 18.39 -29.50
N LEU A 439 -5.69 17.37 -28.77
CA LEU A 439 -5.72 17.31 -27.31
C LEU A 439 -4.89 18.43 -26.66
N GLN A 440 -3.65 18.64 -27.11
CA GLN A 440 -2.81 19.75 -26.63
C GLN A 440 -3.43 21.12 -26.92
N MET A 441 -4.11 21.25 -28.06
CA MET A 441 -4.81 22.48 -28.43
C MET A 441 -6.06 22.71 -27.57
N LEU A 442 -6.76 21.65 -27.16
CA LEU A 442 -7.94 21.73 -26.29
C LEU A 442 -7.57 22.12 -24.85
N ILE A 443 -6.62 21.41 -24.23
CA ILE A 443 -6.24 21.61 -22.83
C ILE A 443 -5.28 22.79 -22.66
N GLY A 444 -4.42 23.01 -23.66
CA GLY A 444 -3.33 23.97 -23.60
C GLY A 444 -2.02 23.39 -23.10
N PHE A 445 -0.94 24.09 -23.40
CA PHE A 445 0.42 23.77 -22.98
C PHE A 445 1.13 25.07 -22.61
N ASN A 446 2.06 25.00 -21.66
CA ASN A 446 2.75 26.19 -21.14
C ASN A 446 3.90 26.64 -22.04
N ASP A 447 4.73 25.68 -22.47
CA ASP A 447 5.82 25.94 -23.40
C ASP A 447 5.94 24.81 -24.43
N LEU A 448 6.00 25.20 -25.70
CA LEU A 448 6.23 24.29 -26.81
C LEU A 448 7.56 23.53 -26.69
N SER A 449 8.51 24.07 -25.90
CA SER A 449 9.79 23.40 -25.63
C SER A 449 9.65 22.10 -24.84
N GLU A 450 8.62 21.98 -24.00
CA GLU A 450 8.30 20.75 -23.24
C GLU A 450 7.87 19.61 -24.17
N LEU A 451 7.30 19.96 -25.32
CA LEU A 451 6.76 19.03 -26.32
C LEU A 451 7.76 18.67 -27.42
N LYS A 452 9.02 19.13 -27.31
CA LYS A 452 10.00 19.11 -28.41
C LYS A 452 10.30 17.72 -28.97
N GLU A 453 10.39 16.69 -28.12
CA GLU A 453 10.72 15.34 -28.59
C GLU A 453 9.56 14.75 -29.40
N VAL A 454 8.32 14.86 -28.90
CA VAL A 454 7.11 14.46 -29.62
C VAL A 454 6.97 15.24 -30.93
N ILE A 455 7.18 16.56 -30.93
CA ILE A 455 7.11 17.39 -32.14
C ILE A 455 8.07 16.90 -33.22
N LYS A 456 9.29 16.47 -32.86
CA LYS A 456 10.24 15.92 -33.84
C LYS A 456 9.73 14.62 -34.46
N GLU A 457 9.02 13.79 -33.70
CA GLU A 457 8.41 12.57 -34.22
C GLU A 457 7.28 12.90 -35.19
N ILE A 458 6.38 13.80 -34.80
CA ILE A 458 5.30 14.28 -35.66
C ILE A 458 5.86 14.90 -36.95
N GLU A 459 6.93 15.69 -36.85
CA GLU A 459 7.62 16.29 -38.00
C GLU A 459 8.18 15.28 -39.01
N LYS A 460 8.51 14.06 -38.56
CA LYS A 460 9.00 12.96 -39.41
C LYS A 460 7.84 12.23 -40.06
N GLU A 461 6.78 11.95 -39.29
CA GLU A 461 5.63 11.18 -39.75
C GLU A 461 4.69 12.02 -40.63
N ASN A 462 4.18 13.13 -40.09
CA ASN A 462 3.35 14.08 -40.83
C ASN A 462 3.53 15.50 -40.30
N ARG A 463 4.33 16.28 -41.04
CA ARG A 463 4.70 17.66 -40.72
C ARG A 463 3.51 18.64 -40.69
N GLU A 464 2.38 18.29 -41.28
CA GLU A 464 1.19 19.16 -41.26
C GLU A 464 0.61 19.31 -39.85
N TYR A 465 0.68 18.26 -39.03
CA TYR A 465 0.04 18.26 -37.73
C TYR A 465 0.69 19.20 -36.71
N VAL A 466 1.96 19.60 -36.89
CA VAL A 466 2.61 20.54 -35.93
C VAL A 466 2.21 22.01 -36.15
N LEU A 467 1.56 22.35 -37.27
CA LEU A 467 1.23 23.74 -37.59
C LEU A 467 0.38 24.43 -36.51
N PRO A 468 -0.72 23.83 -35.99
CA PRO A 468 -1.56 24.48 -34.98
C PRO A 468 -0.79 24.83 -33.70
N LEU A 469 0.11 23.94 -33.26
CA LEU A 469 0.91 24.15 -32.06
C LEU A 469 1.82 25.37 -32.19
N TYR A 470 2.53 25.48 -33.32
CA TYR A 470 3.41 26.64 -33.55
C TYR A 470 2.62 27.94 -33.75
N HIS A 471 1.45 27.89 -34.40
CA HIS A 471 0.57 29.05 -34.54
C HIS A 471 0.14 29.57 -33.17
N ARG A 472 -0.39 28.68 -32.31
CA ARG A 472 -0.78 29.03 -30.94
C ARG A 472 0.40 29.61 -30.15
N ALA A 473 1.53 28.91 -30.13
CA ALA A 473 2.72 29.33 -29.38
C ALA A 473 3.26 30.69 -29.85
N ALA A 474 3.22 30.98 -31.16
CA ALA A 474 3.60 32.29 -31.68
C ALA A 474 2.65 33.40 -31.20
N MET A 475 1.34 33.16 -31.23
CA MET A 475 0.33 34.12 -30.79
C MET A 475 0.39 34.39 -29.28
N GLU A 476 0.57 33.35 -28.46
CA GLU A 476 0.79 33.48 -27.02
C GLU A 476 2.08 34.24 -26.72
N ALA A 477 3.18 33.96 -27.43
CA ALA A 477 4.42 34.71 -27.25
C ALA A 477 4.30 36.20 -27.64
N ILE A 478 3.47 36.55 -28.63
CA ILE A 478 3.14 37.94 -28.98
C ILE A 478 2.30 38.58 -27.87
N SER A 479 1.35 37.85 -27.28
CA SER A 479 0.42 38.38 -26.27
C SER A 479 1.11 38.78 -24.96
N LEU A 480 2.30 38.23 -24.67
CA LEU A 480 3.15 38.62 -23.54
C LEU A 480 3.62 40.09 -23.59
N LYS A 481 3.53 40.76 -24.76
CA LYS A 481 3.81 42.20 -24.97
C LYS A 481 5.16 42.69 -24.43
N ASN A 482 6.17 41.83 -24.43
CA ASN A 482 7.52 42.17 -24.00
C ASN A 482 8.55 41.70 -25.02
N ARG A 483 9.77 42.25 -24.97
CA ARG A 483 10.80 41.97 -25.98
C ARG A 483 11.26 40.51 -26.00
N GLN A 484 11.21 39.82 -24.86
CA GLN A 484 11.55 38.40 -24.80
C GLN A 484 10.49 37.54 -25.50
N GLY A 485 9.21 37.84 -25.27
CA GLY A 485 8.07 37.23 -25.96
C GLY A 485 8.11 37.43 -27.46
N TYR A 486 8.41 38.64 -27.95
CA TYR A 486 8.55 38.89 -29.39
C TYR A 486 9.70 38.10 -30.02
N ARG A 487 10.86 37.99 -29.36
CA ARG A 487 11.96 37.13 -29.83
C ARG A 487 11.58 35.65 -29.87
N LEU A 488 10.76 35.21 -28.92
CA LEU A 488 10.24 33.84 -28.89
C LEU A 488 9.22 33.61 -30.04
N ALA A 489 8.30 34.55 -30.25
CA ALA A 489 7.37 34.52 -31.36
C ALA A 489 8.07 34.44 -32.71
N VAL A 490 9.11 35.26 -32.95
CA VAL A 490 9.91 35.21 -34.19
C VAL A 490 10.58 33.85 -34.38
N ARG A 491 11.03 33.18 -33.30
CA ARG A 491 11.57 31.81 -33.39
C ARG A 491 10.50 30.82 -33.85
N TYR A 492 9.30 30.88 -33.29
CA TYR A 492 8.18 30.02 -33.70
C TYR A 492 7.69 30.33 -35.13
N LEU A 493 7.62 31.60 -35.52
CA LEU A 493 7.26 32.01 -36.88
C LEU A 493 8.28 31.54 -37.94
N LYS A 494 9.58 31.59 -37.63
CA LYS A 494 10.62 31.01 -38.51
C LYS A 494 10.45 29.51 -38.70
N LYS A 495 10.06 28.80 -37.64
CA LYS A 495 9.73 27.36 -37.71
C LYS A 495 8.50 27.15 -38.59
N LEU A 496 7.41 27.87 -38.36
CA LEU A 496 6.21 27.82 -39.22
C LEU A 496 6.54 28.01 -40.69
N ARG A 497 7.29 29.07 -41.04
CA ARG A 497 7.74 29.28 -42.43
C ARG A 497 8.40 28.03 -43.01
N THR A 498 9.30 27.42 -42.25
CA THR A 498 10.00 26.20 -42.66
C THR A 498 9.02 25.03 -42.91
N HIS A 499 7.99 24.88 -42.06
CA HIS A 499 6.97 23.85 -42.25
C HIS A 499 6.11 24.12 -43.49
N TYR A 500 5.60 25.34 -43.66
CA TYR A 500 4.81 25.74 -44.83
C TYR A 500 5.59 25.58 -46.15
N THR A 501 6.86 25.97 -46.19
CA THR A 501 7.71 25.76 -47.38
C THR A 501 7.87 24.28 -47.69
N LYS A 502 8.12 23.42 -46.69
CA LYS A 502 8.25 21.97 -46.88
C LYS A 502 6.94 21.31 -47.32
N LEU A 503 5.80 21.86 -46.90
CA LEU A 503 4.46 21.42 -47.31
C LEU A 503 4.00 22.02 -48.65
N LYS A 504 4.84 22.84 -49.31
CA LYS A 504 4.53 23.57 -50.55
C LYS A 504 3.32 24.50 -50.44
N ARG A 505 3.07 25.05 -49.24
CA ARG A 505 1.98 26.00 -48.94
C ARG A 505 2.54 27.40 -48.69
N THR A 506 3.42 27.87 -49.57
CA THR A 506 4.08 29.18 -49.41
C THR A 506 3.11 30.35 -49.47
N ASP A 507 2.07 30.25 -50.30
CA ASP A 507 1.09 31.31 -50.48
C ASP A 507 0.26 31.54 -49.20
N GLU A 508 -0.12 30.46 -48.52
CA GLU A 508 -0.77 30.51 -47.21
C GLU A 508 0.12 31.15 -46.14
N TRP A 509 1.43 30.83 -46.16
CA TRP A 509 2.40 31.44 -45.26
C TRP A 509 2.52 32.95 -45.48
N GLU A 510 2.63 33.41 -46.73
CA GLU A 510 2.73 34.83 -47.06
C GLU A 510 1.46 35.58 -46.63
N LEU A 511 0.28 35.00 -46.86
CA LEU A 511 -0.98 35.57 -46.38
C LEU A 511 -1.02 35.65 -44.84
N PHE A 512 -0.56 34.60 -44.16
CA PHE A 512 -0.55 34.56 -42.70
C PHE A 512 0.39 35.63 -42.10
N ILE A 513 1.65 35.70 -42.56
CA ILE A 513 2.63 36.62 -41.98
C ILE A 513 2.30 38.09 -42.27
N THR A 514 1.75 38.39 -43.45
CA THR A 514 1.26 39.73 -43.79
C THR A 514 0.08 40.13 -42.92
N THR A 515 -0.86 39.21 -42.67
CA THR A 515 -1.98 39.43 -41.75
C THR A 515 -1.48 39.73 -40.34
N ILE A 516 -0.55 38.92 -39.81
CA ILE A 516 0.06 39.13 -38.48
C ILE A 516 0.74 40.50 -38.40
N ALA A 517 1.53 40.88 -39.39
CA ALA A 517 2.22 42.16 -39.42
C ALA A 517 1.24 43.34 -39.43
N ALA A 518 0.15 43.25 -40.20
CA ALA A 518 -0.89 44.27 -40.25
C ALA A 518 -1.67 44.38 -38.93
N SER A 519 -2.11 43.24 -38.37
CA SER A 519 -2.86 43.19 -37.10
C SER A 519 -2.09 43.76 -35.92
N TYR A 520 -0.75 43.63 -35.91
CA TYR A 520 0.12 44.14 -34.86
C TYR A 520 1.00 45.33 -35.31
N SER A 521 0.55 46.11 -36.28
CA SER A 521 1.29 47.28 -36.83
C SER A 521 1.73 48.29 -35.75
N ARG A 522 0.93 48.46 -34.69
CA ARG A 522 1.23 49.39 -33.58
C ARG A 522 2.33 48.89 -32.62
N LEU A 523 2.64 47.58 -32.62
CA LEU A 523 3.66 47.01 -31.75
C LEU A 523 5.05 47.16 -32.39
N ARG A 524 5.62 48.38 -32.33
CA ARG A 524 6.91 48.72 -32.98
C ARG A 524 8.04 47.73 -32.66
N ALA A 525 8.17 47.31 -31.41
CA ALA A 525 9.18 46.36 -30.99
C ALA A 525 8.97 44.96 -31.62
N LEU A 526 7.73 44.52 -31.82
CA LEU A 526 7.44 43.28 -32.55
C LEU A 526 7.81 43.42 -34.03
N GLN A 527 7.44 44.54 -34.67
CA GLN A 527 7.77 44.82 -36.08
C GLN A 527 9.28 44.82 -36.31
N GLU A 528 10.05 45.43 -35.40
CA GLU A 528 11.52 45.41 -35.43
C GLU A 528 12.06 43.97 -35.35
N GLU A 529 11.54 43.13 -34.45
CA GLU A 529 11.97 41.74 -34.33
C GLU A 529 11.54 40.89 -35.54
N LEU A 530 10.37 41.15 -36.15
CA LEU A 530 9.93 40.48 -37.40
C LEU A 530 10.86 40.80 -38.58
N ARG A 531 11.27 42.08 -38.74
CA ARG A 531 12.25 42.52 -39.76
C ARG A 531 13.63 41.91 -39.53
N LYS A 532 14.14 41.96 -38.29
CA LYS A 532 15.38 41.25 -37.92
C LYS A 532 15.29 39.74 -38.17
N GLY A 533 14.08 39.19 -38.02
CA GLY A 533 13.75 37.82 -38.35
C GLY A 533 13.76 37.49 -39.84
N LYS A 534 13.82 38.50 -40.73
CA LYS A 534 13.57 38.38 -42.18
C LYS A 534 12.23 37.70 -42.47
N LEU A 535 11.21 38.01 -41.67
CA LEU A 535 9.85 37.49 -41.83
C LEU A 535 8.96 38.46 -42.62
N ILE A 536 9.31 39.75 -42.63
CA ILE A 536 8.68 40.80 -43.43
C ILE A 536 9.79 41.67 -44.05
N ASN A 537 9.49 42.29 -45.19
CA ASN A 537 10.42 43.18 -45.88
C ASN A 537 10.51 44.55 -45.17
N ASP A 538 11.62 45.27 -45.38
CA ASP A 538 11.87 46.58 -44.76
C ASP A 538 11.03 47.72 -45.36
N GLU A 539 10.17 47.44 -46.35
CA GLU A 539 9.42 48.45 -47.09
C GLU A 539 7.90 48.26 -46.97
N THR A 540 7.33 48.86 -45.92
CA THR A 540 5.98 49.45 -45.95
C THR A 540 5.95 50.49 -44.83
N ASN A 541 6.22 51.74 -45.20
CA ASN A 541 5.83 52.92 -44.44
C ASN A 541 4.68 53.59 -45.17
#